data_AF-A0A0Q9PZG6-F1
#
_entry.id   AF-A0A0Q9PZG6-F1
#
_cell.length_a   1.000
_cell.length_b   1.000
_cell.length_c   1.000
_cell.angle_alpha   90.00
_cell.angle_beta   90.00
_cell.angle_gamma   90.00
#
_symmetry.space_group_name_H-M   'P 1'
#
loop_
_entity.id
_entity.type
_entity.pdbx_description
1 polymer ?
#
loop_
_entity_poly.entity_id
_entity_poly.type
_entity_poly.pdbx_seq_one_letter_code
_entity_poly.pdbx_strand_id
1 'polypeptide(L)' 'MDEDRHAPDHEPTGVESVDRVLAEVAALASAPVGDHVEVYERAHEQLRRALDAQPGPLDGEQGP' A
#
# COMPACT_ATOMS: atom_id res chain seq x y z
N MET A 1 29.27 9.56 1.90
CA MET A 1 27.82 9.86 1.94
C MET A 1 27.14 8.51 1.87
N ASP A 2 26.93 7.95 3.05
CA ASP A 2 26.20 6.70 3.27
C ASP A 2 24.71 7.06 3.34
N GLU A 3 24.07 7.30 2.20
CA GLU A 3 22.67 7.78 2.15
C GLU A 3 21.66 6.78 1.60
N ASP A 4 22.09 5.59 1.17
CA ASP A 4 21.19 4.62 0.53
C ASP A 4 20.69 3.50 1.46
N ARG A 5 20.57 3.81 2.76
CA ARG A 5 19.78 2.99 3.68
C ARG A 5 18.54 3.76 4.09
N HIS A 6 17.72 4.12 3.11
CA HIS A 6 16.38 4.62 3.38
C HIS A 6 15.61 3.48 4.06
N ALA A 7 15.62 3.48 5.39
CA ALA A 7 14.68 2.68 6.14
C ALA A 7 13.27 3.06 5.64
N PRO A 8 12.35 2.11 5.49
CA PRO A 8 11.00 2.45 5.08
C PRO A 8 10.47 3.51 6.05
N ASP A 9 10.01 4.65 5.53
CA ASP A 9 9.37 5.73 6.32
C ASP A 9 8.02 5.28 6.92
N HIS A 10 7.65 4.01 6.74
CA HIS A 10 6.45 3.38 7.26
C HIS A 10 6.81 2.19 8.16
N GLU A 11 6.06 2.05 9.24
CA GLU A 11 6.10 0.85 10.07
C GLU A 11 5.48 -0.33 9.29
N PRO A 12 6.14 -1.50 9.22
CA PRO A 12 5.62 -2.63 8.46
C PRO A 12 4.31 -3.11 9.06
N THR A 13 3.31 -3.28 8.20
CA THR A 13 1.96 -3.69 8.57
C THR A 13 1.85 -5.20 8.82
N GLY A 14 2.86 -5.96 8.39
CA GLY A 14 2.88 -7.42 8.46
C GLY A 14 2.07 -8.09 7.34
N VAL A 15 1.54 -7.31 6.40
CA VAL A 15 0.80 -7.78 5.23
C VAL A 15 1.63 -7.45 3.98
N GLU A 16 2.21 -8.48 3.36
CA GLU A 16 3.16 -8.34 2.24
C GLU A 16 2.64 -7.45 1.10
N SER A 17 1.35 -7.58 0.76
CA SER A 17 0.72 -6.78 -0.29
C SER A 17 0.59 -5.31 0.09
N VAL A 18 0.37 -4.99 1.37
CA VAL A 18 0.27 -3.61 1.87
C VAL A 18 1.66 -3.00 1.99
N ASP A 19 2.64 -3.74 2.53
CA ASP A 19 4.02 -3.29 2.67
C ASP A 19 4.66 -2.98 1.30
N ARG A 20 4.34 -3.77 0.28
CA ARG A 20 4.77 -3.49 -1.10
C ARG A 20 4.22 -2.17 -1.64
N VAL A 21 2.94 -1.89 -1.41
CA VAL A 21 2.31 -0.62 -1.84
C VAL A 21 2.93 0.56 -1.10
N LEU A 22 3.21 0.42 0.20
CA LEU A 22 3.83 1.48 0.99
C LEU A 22 5.25 1.79 0.52
N ALA A 23 6.03 0.78 0.11
CA ALA A 23 7.34 0.97 -0.50
C ALA A 23 7.25 1.70 -1.86
N GLU A 24 6.27 1.34 -2.71
CA GLU A 24 6.02 2.02 -3.99
C GLU A 24 5.65 3.51 -3.79
N VAL A 25 4.85 3.82 -2.76
CA VAL A 25 4.46 5.20 -2.41
C VAL A 25 5.62 6.00 -1.83
N ALA A 26 6.44 5.41 -0.97
CA ALA A 26 7.62 6.08 -0.40
C ALA A 26 8.62 6.49 -1.49
N ALA A 27 8.82 5.63 -2.51
CA ALA A 27 9.69 5.94 -3.64
C ALA A 27 9.15 7.10 -4.50
N LEU A 28 7.83 7.30 -4.54
CA LEU A 28 7.17 8.36 -5.29
C LEU A 28 7.39 9.75 -4.70
N ALA A 29 7.64 9.86 -3.39
CA ALA A 29 7.92 11.14 -2.72
C ALA A 29 9.11 11.90 -3.34
N SER A 30 10.02 11.17 -3.99
CA SER A 30 11.19 11.72 -4.69
C SER A 30 10.93 12.06 -6.17
N ALA A 31 9.74 11.75 -6.70
CA ALA A 31 9.37 11.98 -8.11
C ALA A 31 8.70 13.35 -8.32
N PRO A 32 8.64 13.88 -9.55
CA PRO A 32 7.89 15.09 -9.87
C PRO A 32 6.39 14.92 -9.62
N VAL A 33 5.76 15.94 -9.03
CA VAL A 33 4.31 15.93 -8.67
C VAL A 33 3.39 15.66 -9.86
N GLY A 34 3.82 15.98 -11.09
CA GLY A 34 3.06 15.67 -12.31
C GLY A 34 2.85 14.17 -12.55
N ASP A 35 3.78 13.33 -12.08
CA ASP A 35 3.74 11.87 -12.22
C ASP A 35 3.08 11.19 -11.01
N HIS A 36 2.78 11.95 -9.96
CA HIS A 36 2.25 11.39 -8.71
C HIS A 36 0.83 10.83 -8.88
N VAL A 37 -0.01 11.48 -9.69
CA VAL A 37 -1.42 11.12 -9.82
C VAL A 37 -1.59 9.68 -10.32
N GLU A 38 -0.92 9.32 -11.41
CA GLU A 38 -1.05 7.99 -12.01
C GLU A 38 -0.55 6.89 -11.06
N VAL A 39 0.55 7.15 -10.34
CA VAL A 39 1.10 6.18 -9.38
C VAL A 39 0.23 6.08 -8.12
N TYR A 40 -0.31 7.19 -7.61
CA TYR A 40 -1.23 7.16 -6.47
C TYR A 40 -2.54 6.45 -6.81
N GLU A 41 -3.11 6.64 -8.00
CA GLU A 41 -4.31 5.93 -8.43
C GLU A 41 -4.07 4.42 -8.50
N ARG A 42 -2.94 4.00 -9.10
CA ARG A 42 -2.55 2.59 -9.15
C ARG A 42 -2.30 2.00 -7.76
N ALA A 43 -1.63 2.73 -6.87
CA ALA A 43 -1.38 2.31 -5.50
C ALA A 43 -2.68 2.12 -4.72
N HIS A 44 -3.63 3.07 -4.86
CA HIS A 44 -4.95 2.97 -4.24
C HIS A 44 -5.76 1.77 -4.75
N GLU A 45 -5.72 1.50 -6.06
CA GLU A 45 -6.43 0.34 -6.60
C GLU A 45 -5.86 -0.98 -6.06
N GLN A 46 -4.53 -1.11 -6.01
CA GLN A 46 -3.85 -2.29 -5.46
C GLN A 46 -4.18 -2.48 -3.97
N LEU A 47 -4.15 -1.39 -3.18
CA LEU A 47 -4.50 -1.44 -1.76
C LEU A 47 -5.96 -1.86 -1.55
N ARG A 48 -6.89 -1.28 -2.31
CA ARG A 48 -8.31 -1.63 -2.24
C ARG A 48 -8.53 -3.12 -2.52
N ARG A 49 -7.91 -3.66 -3.58
CA ARG A 49 -8.00 -5.08 -3.90
C ARG A 49 -7.42 -5.98 -2.81
N ALA A 50 -6.30 -5.58 -2.20
CA ALA A 50 -5.69 -6.34 -1.10
C ALA A 50 -6.58 -6.37 0.15
N LEU A 51 -7.29 -5.28 0.43
CA LEU A 51 -8.25 -5.18 1.54
C LEU A 51 -9.54 -5.96 1.23
N ASP A 52 -10.08 -5.84 0.02
CA ASP A 52 -11.28 -6.58 -0.43
C ASP A 52 -11.04 -8.10 -0.50
N ALA A 53 -9.80 -8.53 -0.77
CA ALA A 53 -9.40 -9.94 -0.82
C ALA A 53 -9.16 -10.56 0.57
N GLN A 54 -9.15 -9.77 1.65
CA GLN A 54 -9.21 -10.27 3.01
C GLN A 54 -10.68 -10.32 3.43
N PRO A 55 -11.38 -11.46 3.28
CA PRO A 55 -12.67 -11.62 3.94
C PRO A 55 -12.42 -11.52 5.44
N GLY A 56 -12.86 -10.42 6.05
CA GLY A 56 -12.99 -10.37 7.51
C GLY A 56 -13.87 -11.53 7.97
N PRO A 57 -13.67 -12.08 9.18
CA PRO A 57 -14.42 -13.23 9.70
C PRO A 57 -15.88 -12.89 10.05
N LEU A 58 -16.64 -12.31 9.13
CA LEU A 58 -18.06 -11.99 9.24
C LEU A 58 -18.89 -12.63 8.12
N ASP A 59 -18.50 -13.82 7.65
CA ASP A 59 -19.45 -14.79 7.11
C ASP A 59 -20.20 -15.47 8.28
N GLY A 60 -20.96 -14.68 9.06
CA GLY A 60 -21.55 -15.14 10.32
C GLY A 60 -22.96 -14.67 10.63
N GLU A 61 -23.54 -13.74 9.85
CA GLU A 61 -24.84 -13.14 10.22
C GLU A 61 -25.85 -13.05 9.06
N GLN A 62 -25.68 -13.87 8.01
CA GLN A 62 -26.77 -14.11 7.05
C GLN A 62 -27.76 -15.12 7.65
N GLY A 63 -28.63 -14.62 8.54
CA GLY A 63 -29.80 -15.34 9.05
C GLY A 63 -30.90 -15.49 7.99
N PRO A 64 -31.75 -16.52 8.09
CA PRO A 64 -32.75 -16.93 7.09
C PRO A 64 -33.90 -15.95 6.89
#